data_AF-A0A7S3S3J6-F1
#
_entry.id   AF-A0A7S3S3J6-F1
#
_cell.length_a   1.000
_cell.length_b   1.000
_cell.length_c   1.000
_cell.angle_alpha   90.00
_cell.angle_beta   90.00
_cell.angle_gamma   90.00
#
_symmetry.space_group_name_H-M   'P 1'
#
loop_
_entity.id
_entity.type
_entity.pdbx_description
1 polymer ?
#
loop_
_entity_poly.entity_id
_entity_poly.type
_entity_poly.pdbx_seq_one_letter_code
_entity_poly.pdbx_strand_id
1 'polypeptide(L)'
;QIGAAKPVTQAIIPAASFSAASFPASHTTPPALFPIVDADGILKPALLVLVEQAVDVDIGLIVIIVSPEHRADFEALFKRSPSVREMQRMPPRLQQYAMKIKEL
;
A
#
# COMPACT_ATOMS: atom_id res chain seq x y z
N GLN A 1 39.84 -3.28 0.22
CA GLN A 1 38.70 -2.92 -0.65
C GLN A 1 37.44 -3.42 0.02
N ILE A 2 36.50 -2.53 0.35
CA ILE A 2 35.13 -2.95 0.71
C ILE A 2 34.51 -3.37 -0.62
N GLY A 3 34.09 -4.63 -0.73
CA GLY A 3 33.54 -5.17 -1.98
C GLY A 3 32.37 -4.33 -2.50
N ALA A 4 32.21 -4.23 -3.82
CA ALA A 4 31.12 -3.48 -4.43
C ALA A 4 29.78 -3.93 -3.84
N ALA A 5 29.01 -2.97 -3.30
CA ALA A 5 27.71 -3.26 -2.71
C ALA A 5 26.78 -3.83 -3.78
N LYS A 6 26.14 -4.97 -3.50
CA LYS A 6 25.08 -5.51 -4.37
C LYS A 6 23.87 -4.56 -4.30
N PRO A 7 23.19 -4.30 -5.42
CA PRO A 7 21.97 -3.50 -5.41
C PRO A 7 20.90 -4.19 -4.56
N VAL A 8 20.14 -3.38 -3.81
CA VAL A 8 18.98 -3.86 -3.05
C VAL A 8 17.83 -4.04 -4.03
N THR A 9 17.28 -5.26 -4.13
CA THR A 9 16.25 -5.61 -5.12
C THR A 9 14.97 -6.15 -4.50
N GLN A 10 14.94 -6.28 -3.17
CA GLN A 10 13.84 -6.89 -2.43
C GLN A 10 13.50 -6.08 -1.19
N ALA A 11 12.21 -5.98 -0.89
CA ALA A 11 11.69 -5.31 0.31
C ALA A 11 10.70 -6.22 1.04
N ILE A 12 10.72 -6.16 2.37
CA ILE A 12 9.75 -6.81 3.24
C ILE A 12 9.03 -5.73 4.04
N ILE A 13 7.71 -5.70 3.97
CA ILE A 13 6.86 -4.77 4.71
C ILE A 13 6.04 -5.55 5.75
N PRO A 14 6.40 -5.46 7.04
CA PRO A 14 5.58 -6.03 8.10
C PRO A 14 4.33 -5.15 8.31
N ALA A 15 3.15 -5.70 8.04
CA ALA A 15 1.86 -5.03 8.13
C ALA A 15 0.86 -5.73 9.08
N ALA A 16 1.31 -6.80 9.75
CA ALA A 16 0.53 -7.69 10.62
C ALA A 16 0.49 -7.24 12.09
N SER A 17 0.09 -6.01 12.40
CA SER A 17 0.16 -5.55 13.81
C SER A 17 -1.09 -4.83 14.32
N PHE A 18 -1.46 -5.20 15.54
CA PHE A 18 -2.22 -4.35 16.44
C PHE A 18 -1.32 -3.23 16.96
N SER A 19 -1.85 -2.02 17.06
CA SER A 19 -1.16 -0.89 17.70
C SER A 19 -2.02 -0.33 18.82
N ALA A 20 -1.56 -0.48 20.07
CA ALA A 20 -2.24 0.09 21.23
C ALA A 20 -2.35 1.63 21.14
N ALA A 21 -1.36 2.28 20.51
CA ALA A 21 -1.34 3.74 20.33
C ALA A 21 -2.45 4.26 19.41
N SER A 22 -3.07 3.37 18.61
CA SER A 22 -4.15 3.73 17.69
C SER A 22 -5.45 3.00 18.00
N PHE A 23 -5.58 2.47 19.22
CA PHE A 23 -6.84 1.93 19.71
C PHE A 23 -7.87 3.08 19.86
N PRO A 24 -9.16 2.90 19.49
CA PRO A 24 -9.81 1.64 19.09
C PRO A 24 -9.71 1.29 17.60
N ALA A 25 -9.23 2.19 16.74
CA ALA A 25 -9.20 1.94 15.28
C ALA A 25 -8.39 0.69 14.91
N SER A 26 -7.27 0.46 15.60
CA SER A 26 -6.38 -0.69 15.37
C SER A 26 -6.97 -2.04 15.75
N HIS A 27 -8.11 -2.07 16.45
CA HIS A 27 -8.81 -3.30 16.82
C HIS A 27 -9.60 -3.88 15.64
N THR A 28 -10.03 -3.06 14.68
CA THR A 28 -10.81 -3.50 13.52
C THR A 28 -10.00 -3.52 12.23
N THR A 29 -9.00 -2.65 12.13
CA THR A 29 -8.23 -2.46 10.90
C THR A 29 -6.77 -2.26 11.26
N PRO A 30 -5.83 -3.01 10.66
CA PRO A 30 -4.41 -2.81 10.88
C PRO A 30 -3.97 -1.39 10.51
N PRO A 31 -3.04 -0.75 11.25
CA PRO A 31 -2.57 0.60 10.94
C PRO A 31 -2.01 0.77 9.51
N ALA A 32 -1.47 -0.30 8.92
CA ALA A 32 -1.02 -0.29 7.53
C ALA A 32 -2.16 -0.02 6.53
N LEU A 33 -3.42 -0.25 6.91
CA LEU A 33 -4.61 0.05 6.10
C LEU A 33 -5.29 1.36 6.51
N PHE A 34 -4.76 2.10 7.49
CA PHE A 34 -5.32 3.39 7.87
C PHE A 34 -5.15 4.42 6.75
N PRO A 35 -6.15 5.30 6.55
CA PRO A 35 -6.06 6.36 5.59
C PRO A 35 -5.11 7.46 6.08
N ILE A 36 -4.13 7.80 5.26
CA ILE A 36 -3.18 8.91 5.46
C ILE A 36 -3.19 9.82 4.23
N VAL A 37 -3.02 11.12 4.44
CA VAL A 37 -2.83 12.08 3.34
C VAL A 37 -1.37 12.05 2.94
N ASP A 38 -1.08 11.61 1.72
CA ASP A 38 0.27 11.55 1.18
C ASP A 38 0.73 12.93 0.64
N ALA A 39 2.01 13.07 0.28
CA ALA A 39 2.60 14.31 -0.22
C ALA A 39 1.93 14.85 -1.51
N ASP A 40 1.25 13.99 -2.26
CA ASP A 40 0.48 14.36 -3.43
C ASP A 40 -0.94 14.86 -3.09
N GLY A 41 -1.35 14.81 -1.83
CA GLY A 41 -2.67 15.21 -1.34
C GLY A 41 -3.76 14.16 -1.55
N ILE A 42 -3.42 12.95 -1.98
CA ILE A 42 -4.35 11.83 -2.09
C ILE A 42 -4.42 11.12 -0.73
N LEU A 43 -5.64 10.75 -0.31
CA LEU A 43 -5.87 9.92 0.87
C LEU A 43 -5.61 8.45 0.50
N LYS A 44 -4.52 7.87 1.00
CA LYS A 44 -4.05 6.51 0.67
C LYS A 44 -3.99 5.64 1.93
N PRO A 45 -4.18 4.32 1.83
CA PRO A 45 -3.76 3.41 2.90
C PRO A 45 -2.26 3.55 3.15
N ALA A 46 -1.82 3.59 4.41
CA ALA A 46 -0.42 3.79 4.76
C ALA A 46 0.55 2.81 4.07
N LEU A 47 0.11 1.56 3.86
CA LEU A 47 0.85 0.54 3.12
C LEU A 47 1.18 0.97 1.70
N LEU A 48 0.26 1.64 1.02
CA LEU A 48 0.40 1.98 -0.39
C LEU A 48 1.50 3.02 -0.61
N VAL A 49 1.71 3.92 0.35
CA VAL A 49 2.85 4.86 0.34
C VAL A 49 4.18 4.11 0.38
N LEU A 50 4.28 3.07 1.22
CA LEU A 50 5.50 2.24 1.31
C LEU A 50 5.74 1.41 0.04
N VAL A 51 4.68 0.85 -0.53
CA VAL A 51 4.75 0.07 -1.78
C VAL A 51 5.16 0.95 -2.95
N GLU A 52 4.54 2.13 -3.10
CA GLU A 52 4.88 3.09 -4.16
C GLU A 52 6.35 3.52 -4.06
N GLN A 53 6.86 3.82 -2.87
CA GLN A 53 8.27 4.15 -2.68
C GLN A 53 9.22 3.01 -3.08
N ALA A 54 8.85 1.76 -2.78
CA ALA A 54 9.65 0.60 -3.17
C ALA A 54 9.64 0.39 -4.68
N VAL A 55 8.50 0.61 -5.35
CA VAL A 55 8.41 0.58 -6.82
C VAL A 55 9.23 1.69 -7.46
N ASP A 56 9.17 2.91 -6.91
CA ASP A 56 9.89 4.08 -7.45
C ASP A 56 11.42 3.93 -7.42
N VAL A 57 11.95 3.00 -6.61
CA VAL A 57 13.39 2.67 -6.54
C VAL A 57 13.73 1.30 -7.12
N ASP A 58 12.87 0.78 -8.00
CA ASP A 58 13.07 -0.46 -8.77
C ASP A 58 13.24 -1.73 -7.90
N ILE A 59 12.56 -1.81 -6.75
CA ILE A 59 12.47 -3.06 -5.99
C ILE A 59 11.62 -4.06 -6.77
N GLY A 60 12.25 -5.10 -7.31
CA GLY A 60 11.59 -6.13 -8.12
C GLY A 60 10.74 -7.14 -7.33
N LEU A 61 10.92 -7.25 -6.01
CA LEU A 61 10.10 -8.10 -5.15
C LEU A 61 9.74 -7.40 -3.84
N ILE A 62 8.45 -7.17 -3.64
CA ILE A 62 7.89 -6.61 -2.40
C ILE A 62 7.06 -7.71 -1.71
N VAL A 63 7.44 -8.08 -0.49
CA VAL A 63 6.71 -9.06 0.32
C VAL A 63 6.03 -8.36 1.48
N ILE A 64 4.70 -8.45 1.54
CA ILE A 64 3.90 -7.87 2.62
C ILE A 64 3.52 -8.98 3.59
N ILE A 65 3.95 -8.86 4.85
CA ILE A 65 3.65 -9.83 5.90
C ILE A 65 2.40 -9.36 6.64
N VAL A 66 1.32 -10.15 6.57
CA VAL A 66 0.00 -9.82 7.11
C VAL A 66 -0.50 -10.90 8.06
N SER A 67 -1.36 -10.54 9.02
CA SER A 67 -2.05 -11.52 9.86
C SER A 67 -3.07 -12.30 9.02
N PRO A 68 -3.28 -13.60 9.29
CA PRO A 68 -4.23 -14.41 8.55
C PRO A 68 -5.64 -13.80 8.50
N GLU A 69 -6.11 -13.19 9.61
CA GLU A 69 -7.46 -12.60 9.67
C GLU A 69 -7.67 -11.43 8.71
N HIS A 70 -6.61 -10.69 8.36
CA HIS A 70 -6.69 -9.50 7.52
C HIS A 70 -6.19 -9.75 6.10
N ARG A 71 -5.78 -10.97 5.76
CA ARG A 71 -5.22 -11.31 4.43
C ARG A 71 -6.11 -10.84 3.30
N ALA A 72 -7.43 -11.03 3.42
CA ALA A 72 -8.39 -10.61 2.41
C ALA A 72 -8.46 -9.08 2.25
N ASP A 73 -8.34 -8.31 3.33
CA ASP A 73 -8.35 -6.84 3.30
C ASP A 73 -7.15 -6.30 2.53
N PHE A 74 -5.97 -6.87 2.77
CA PHE A 74 -4.74 -6.52 2.04
C PHE A 74 -4.80 -6.95 0.58
N GLU A 75 -5.33 -8.14 0.27
CA GLU A 75 -5.50 -8.57 -1.13
C GLU A 75 -6.49 -7.68 -1.88
N ALA A 76 -7.57 -7.24 -1.22
CA ALA A 76 -8.57 -6.38 -1.83
C ALA A 76 -7.98 -5.02 -2.26
N LEU A 77 -6.99 -4.50 -1.54
CA LEU A 77 -6.32 -3.23 -1.89
C LEU A 77 -5.74 -3.25 -3.31
N PHE A 78 -5.11 -4.36 -3.70
CA PHE A 78 -4.45 -4.49 -5.01
C PHE A 78 -5.35 -5.13 -6.07
N LYS A 79 -6.23 -6.04 -5.68
CA LYS A 79 -7.04 -6.82 -6.64
C LYS A 79 -8.38 -6.18 -7.00
N ARG A 80 -8.92 -5.29 -6.16
CA ARG A 80 -10.23 -4.68 -6.40
C ARG A 80 -10.09 -3.47 -7.31
N SER A 81 -10.45 -3.65 -8.57
CA SER A 81 -10.62 -2.50 -9.48
C SER A 81 -11.91 -1.73 -9.14
N PRO A 82 -11.89 -0.39 -9.20
CA PRO A 82 -13.10 0.41 -9.11
C PRO A 82 -14.04 0.11 -10.28
N SER A 83 -15.34 0.14 -10.02
CA SER A 83 -16.37 0.01 -11.05
C SER A 83 -16.36 1.22 -12.00
N VAL A 84 -16.94 1.05 -13.19
CA VAL A 84 -17.12 2.14 -14.17
C VAL A 84 -17.83 3.34 -13.53
N ARG A 85 -18.83 3.07 -12.68
CA ARG A 85 -19.61 4.12 -12.00
C ARG A 85 -18.77 4.88 -10.96
N GLU A 86 -17.91 4.19 -10.21
CA GLU A 86 -16.99 4.84 -9.28
C GLU A 86 -15.97 5.69 -10.04
N MET A 87 -15.39 5.15 -11.12
CA MET A 87 -14.43 5.85 -11.98
C MET A 87 -15.00 7.16 -12.54
N GLN A 88 -16.23 7.15 -13.05
CA GLN A 88 -16.88 8.34 -13.60
C GLN A 88 -17.15 9.43 -12.56
N ARG A 89 -17.22 9.08 -11.27
CA ARG A 89 -17.43 10.04 -10.17
C ARG A 89 -16.13 10.65 -9.64
N MET A 90 -14.98 10.12 -10.05
CA MET A 90 -13.67 10.60 -9.64
C MET A 90 -13.17 11.72 -10.57
N PRO A 91 -12.46 12.74 -10.06
CA PRO A 91 -11.71 13.67 -10.89
C PRO A 91 -10.64 12.95 -11.74
N PRO A 92 -10.21 13.50 -12.89
CA PRO A 92 -9.24 12.85 -13.78
C PRO A 92 -7.96 12.37 -13.08
N ARG A 93 -7.45 13.16 -12.13
CA ARG A 93 -6.26 12.81 -11.33
C ARG A 93 -6.43 11.51 -10.55
N LEU A 94 -7.60 11.28 -9.95
CA LEU A 94 -7.87 10.06 -9.19
C LEU A 94 -8.19 8.87 -10.10
N GLN A 95 -8.73 9.11 -11.29
CA GLN A 95 -8.89 8.06 -12.30
C GLN A 95 -7.53 7.54 -12.78
N GLN A 96 -6.57 8.44 -13.05
CA GLN A 96 -5.20 8.07 -13.40
C GLN A 96 -4.53 7.28 -12.28
N TYR A 97 -4.71 7.73 -11.04
CA TYR A 97 -4.18 7.04 -9.87
C TYR A 97 -4.77 5.63 -9.71
N ALA A 98 -6.08 5.45 -9.91
CA ALA A 98 -6.71 4.13 -9.87
C ALA A 98 -6.17 3.16 -10.93
N MET A 99 -5.79 3.67 -12.11
CA MET A 99 -5.11 2.85 -13.14
C MET A 99 -3.70 2.47 -12.72
N LYS A 100 -2.93 3.41 -12.12
CA LYS A 100 -1.58 3.13 -11.58
C LYS A 100 -1.60 2.00 -10.55
N ILE A 101 -2.55 2.02 -9.61
CA ILE A 101 -2.63 0.96 -8.56
C ILE A 101 -2.86 -0.42 -9.17
N LYS A 102 -3.65 -0.52 -10.24
CA LYS A 102 -3.94 -1.79 -10.92
C LYS A 102 -2.69 -2.43 -11.55
N GLU A 103 -1.68 -1.63 -11.84
CA GLU A 103 -0.43 -2.07 -12.46
C GLU A 103 0.63 -2.50 -11.42
N LEU A 104 0.36 -2.33 -10.12
CA LEU A 104 1.18 -2.81 -9.00
C LEU A 104 0.89 -4.28 -8.68
#